data_AF-A0AAW0FUX5-F1
#
_entry.id   AF-A0AAW0FUX5-F1
#
_cell.length_a   1.000
_cell.length_b   1.000
_cell.length_c   1.000
_cell.angle_alpha   90.00
_cell.angle_beta   90.00
_cell.angle_gamma   90.00
#
_symmetry.space_group_name_H-M   'P 1'
#
loop_
_entity.id
_entity.type
_entity.pdbx_description
1 polymer ?
#
loop_
_entity_poly.entity_id
_entity_poly.type
_entity_poly.pdbx_seq_one_letter_code
_entity_poly.pdbx_strand_id
1 'polypeptide(L)'
;MTVGLCLGVACGIEGTNAWEVVRESRQRRDIHATDIGRDYLITMKHPGGLVDVGAKIGADGEIISASVVRTGRRLMKGHVWW
;
A
#
# COMPACT_ATOMS: atom_id res chain seq x y z
N MET A 1 6.90 -0.18 -8.71
CA MET A 1 6.00 -0.03 -7.53
C MET A 1 4.60 -0.57 -7.75
N THR A 2 4.24 -0.97 -8.97
CA THR A 2 2.91 -1.48 -9.31
C THR A 2 2.47 -2.66 -8.42
N VAL A 3 3.35 -3.63 -8.14
CA VAL A 3 3.05 -4.76 -7.25
C VAL A 3 2.74 -4.33 -5.81
N GLY A 4 3.56 -3.44 -5.25
CA GLY A 4 3.35 -2.93 -3.89
C GLY A 4 2.02 -2.19 -3.77
N LEU A 5 1.69 -1.39 -4.79
CA LEU A 5 0.42 -0.68 -4.85
C LEU A 5 -0.77 -1.65 -4.91
N CYS A 6 -0.72 -2.67 -5.76
CA CYS A 6 -1.76 -3.71 -5.85
C CYS A 6 -1.95 -4.46 -4.53
N LEU A 7 -0.84 -4.90 -3.92
CA LEU A 7 -0.88 -5.61 -2.63
C LEU A 7 -1.43 -4.75 -1.50
N GLY A 8 -1.00 -3.49 -1.41
CA GLY A 8 -1.48 -2.54 -0.40
C GLY A 8 -2.97 -2.21 -0.56
N VAL A 9 -3.45 -2.11 -1.79
CA VAL A 9 -4.89 -1.97 -2.08
C VAL A 9 -5.65 -3.24 -1.68
N ALA A 10 -5.15 -4.43 -2.02
CA ALA A 10 -5.80 -5.69 -1.67
C ALA A 10 -5.99 -5.86 -0.15
N CYS A 11 -5.08 -5.35 0.67
CA CYS A 11 -5.23 -5.37 2.12
C CYS A 11 -6.51 -4.70 2.66
N GLY A 12 -7.11 -3.76 1.93
CA GLY A 12 -8.38 -3.09 2.29
C GLY A 12 -9.62 -3.72 1.64
N ILE A 13 -9.45 -4.77 0.84
CA ILE A 13 -10.54 -5.48 0.15
C ILE A 13 -10.82 -6.78 0.91
N GLU A 14 -11.99 -6.82 1.54
CA GLU A 14 -12.45 -7.98 2.31
C GLU A 14 -12.49 -9.25 1.44
N GLY A 15 -12.09 -10.38 2.05
CA GLY A 15 -12.05 -11.68 1.39
C GLY A 15 -10.78 -11.94 0.58
N THR A 16 -9.86 -10.97 0.45
CA THR A 16 -8.52 -11.25 -0.10
C THR A 16 -7.58 -11.81 0.96
N ASN A 17 -6.62 -12.65 0.55
CA ASN A 17 -5.59 -13.15 1.45
C ASN A 17 -4.79 -12.02 2.12
N ALA A 18 -4.59 -10.90 1.42
CA ALA A 18 -3.86 -9.75 1.94
C ALA A 18 -4.63 -9.09 3.10
N TRP A 19 -5.96 -8.93 2.94
CA TRP A 19 -6.83 -8.42 3.99
C TRP A 19 -6.85 -9.33 5.21
N GLU A 20 -6.95 -10.65 5.00
CA GLU A 20 -6.99 -11.64 6.07
C GLU A 20 -5.71 -11.61 6.93
N VAL A 21 -4.54 -11.58 6.27
CA VAL A 21 -3.23 -11.44 6.94
C VAL A 21 -3.15 -10.15 7.77
N VAL A 22 -3.60 -9.02 7.22
CA VAL A 22 -3.56 -7.74 7.95
C VAL A 22 -4.54 -7.74 9.12
N ARG A 23 -5.75 -8.29 8.94
CA ARG A 23 -6.76 -8.43 9.98
C ARG A 23 -6.26 -9.27 11.14
N GLU A 24 -5.73 -10.46 10.88
CA GLU A 24 -5.14 -11.32 11.92
C GLU A 24 -3.97 -10.64 12.64
N SER A 25 -3.09 -9.98 11.88
CA SER A 25 -1.94 -9.27 12.45
C SER A 25 -2.34 -8.13 13.39
N ARG A 26 -3.47 -7.45 13.12
CA ARG A 26 -4.00 -6.39 14.00
C ARG A 26 -4.70 -6.97 15.22
N GLN A 27 -5.51 -8.02 15.05
CA GLN A 27 -6.17 -8.72 16.16
C GLN A 27 -5.16 -9.23 17.20
N ARG A 28 -4.05 -9.83 16.76
CA ARG A 28 -2.99 -10.31 17.66
C ARG A 28 -2.28 -9.22 18.47
N ARG A 29 -2.37 -7.95 18.03
CA ARG A 29 -1.73 -6.82 18.71
C ARG A 29 -2.64 -6.11 19.71
N ASP A 30 -3.84 -6.66 19.95
CA ASP A 30 -4.89 -6.08 20.80
C ASP A 30 -5.24 -4.62 20.43
N ILE A 31 -4.91 -4.26 19.18
CA ILE A 31 -5.40 -3.05 18.57
C ILE A 31 -6.84 -3.38 18.25
N HIS A 32 -7.79 -2.73 18.93
CA HIS A 32 -9.22 -2.68 18.57
C HIS A 32 -9.33 -2.07 17.16
N ALA A 33 -8.94 -2.85 16.16
CA ALA A 33 -8.95 -2.47 14.77
C ALA A 33 -10.37 -2.70 14.29
N THR A 34 -11.17 -1.64 14.40
CA THR A 34 -12.15 -1.35 13.37
C THR A 34 -11.49 -1.52 12.01
N ASP A 35 -12.24 -2.03 11.04
CA ASP A 35 -11.77 -2.33 9.69
C ASP A 35 -10.83 -1.24 9.15
N ILE A 36 -9.89 -1.64 8.29
CA ILE A 36 -9.06 -0.68 7.55
C ILE A 36 -10.05 0.26 6.85
N GLY A 37 -10.19 1.48 7.37
CA GLY A 37 -11.22 2.40 6.94
C GLY A 37 -11.11 2.67 5.44
N ARG A 38 -12.13 3.30 4.84
CA ARG A 38 -12.14 3.61 3.41
C ARG A 38 -11.01 4.52 2.93
N ASP A 39 -10.23 5.11 3.84
CA ASP A 39 -9.02 5.87 3.54
C ASP A 39 -7.93 5.39 4.50
N TYR A 40 -6.85 4.83 3.97
CA TYR A 40 -5.85 4.16 4.80
C TYR A 40 -4.44 4.20 4.22
N LEU A 41 -3.48 4.02 5.11
CA LEU A 41 -2.06 3.85 4.81
C LEU A 41 -1.57 2.53 5.42
N ILE A 42 -0.92 1.69 4.61
CA ILE A 42 -0.32 0.43 5.04
C ILE A 42 1.19 0.47 4.83
N THR A 43 1.91 0.14 5.90
CA THR A 43 3.35 -0.08 5.86
C THR A 43 3.64 -1.55 5.60
N MET A 44 4.33 -1.83 4.50
CA MET A 44 4.76 -3.17 4.12
C MET A 44 6.25 -3.36 4.39
N LYS A 45 6.61 -4.55 4.86
CA LYS A 45 8.01 -4.98 4.96
C LYS A 45 8.46 -5.52 3.61
N HIS A 46 9.58 -5.00 3.11
CA HIS A 46 10.25 -5.42 1.89
C HIS A 46 11.73 -5.71 2.22
N PRO A 47 12.44 -6.59 1.48
CA PRO A 47 13.87 -6.85 1.76
C PRO A 47 14.74 -5.60 1.78
N GLY A 48 14.37 -4.57 1.00
CA GLY A 48 15.03 -3.26 0.98
C GLY A 48 14.55 -2.24 2.02
N GLY A 49 13.68 -2.62 2.97
CA GLY A 49 13.18 -1.74 4.03
C GLY A 49 11.65 -1.69 4.12
N LEU A 50 11.10 -0.55 4.52
CA LEU A 50 9.66 -0.34 4.64
C LEU A 50 9.13 0.47 3.46
N VAL A 51 7.90 0.17 3.04
CA VAL A 51 7.20 0.91 1.98
C VAL A 51 5.79 1.21 2.44
N ASP A 52 5.40 2.48 2.38
CA ASP A 52 4.04 2.92 2.66
C ASP A 52 3.22 3.00 1.37
N VAL A 53 2.01 2.44 1.41
CA VAL A 53 1.01 2.49 0.33
C VAL A 53 -0.29 3.01 0.90
N GLY A 54 -0.83 4.05 0.26
CA GLY A 54 -2.13 4.60 0.59
C GLY A 54 -3.19 4.16 -0.40
N ALA A 55 -4.42 3.98 0.08
CA ALA A 55 -5.57 3.74 -0.80
C ALA A 55 -6.85 4.37 -0.23
N LYS A 56 -7.70 4.82 -1.15
CA LYS A 56 -9.02 5.35 -0.86
C LYS A 56 -10.08 4.58 -1.65
N ILE A 57 -11.04 4.01 -0.93
CA ILE A 57 -12.14 3.22 -1.45
C ILE A 57 -13.43 4.05 -1.38
N GLY A 58 -14.17 4.08 -2.48
CA GLY A 58 -15.46 4.75 -2.59
C GLY A 58 -16.56 4.07 -1.80
N ALA A 59 -17.72 4.72 -1.72
CA ALA A 59 -18.90 4.17 -1.05
C ALA A 59 -19.48 2.96 -1.80
N ASP A 60 -19.27 2.91 -3.11
CA ASP A 60 -19.59 1.85 -4.05
C ASP A 60 -18.58 0.68 -4.05
N GLY A 61 -17.48 0.81 -3.32
CA GLY A 61 -16.40 -0.18 -3.29
C GLY A 61 -15.36 -0.01 -4.40
N GLU A 62 -15.50 0.99 -5.28
CA GLU A 62 -14.49 1.28 -6.29
C GLU A 62 -13.26 1.96 -5.68
N ILE A 63 -12.08 1.74 -6.26
CA ILE A 63 -10.85 2.38 -5.81
C ILE A 63 -10.80 3.80 -6.39
N ILE A 64 -11.02 4.81 -5.53
CA ILE A 64 -10.93 6.23 -5.91
C ILE A 64 -9.48 6.64 -6.13
N SER A 65 -8.57 6.18 -5.26
CA SER A 65 -7.15 6.49 -5.39
C SER A 65 -6.26 5.43 -4.75
N ALA A 66 -5.04 5.33 -5.28
CA ALA A 66 -3.96 4.56 -4.72
C ALA A 66 -2.67 5.38 -4.84
N SER A 67 -1.89 5.45 -3.77
CA SER A 67 -0.77 6.40 -3.66
C SER A 67 0.46 5.77 -3.03
N VAL A 68 1.64 6.28 -3.43
CA VAL A 68 2.95 5.93 -2.86
C VAL A 68 3.80 7.17 -2.73
N VAL A 69 4.66 7.21 -1.72
CA VAL A 69 5.70 8.23 -1.60
C VAL A 69 6.99 7.69 -2.20
N ARG A 70 7.55 8.40 -3.19
CA ARG A 70 8.83 8.06 -3.83
C ARG A 70 9.72 9.29 -3.93
N THR A 71 11.02 9.06 -3.94
CA THR A 71 12.02 10.10 -4.19
C THR A 71 12.66 9.89 -5.56
N GLY A 72 13.05 10.99 -6.19
CA GLY A 72 13.81 10.99 -7.45
C GLY A 72 14.99 11.93 -7.34
N ARG A 73 16.13 11.55 -7.93
CA ARG A 73 17.32 12.40 -8.02
C ARG A 73 17.89 12.32 -9.42
N ARG A 74 18.12 13.48 -10.05
CA ARG A 74 18.85 13.55 -11.33
C ARG A 74 20.33 13.24 -11.05
N LEU A 75 20.82 12.13 -11.60
CA LEU A 75 22.21 11.71 -11.43
C LEU A 75 23.14 12.27 -12.50
N MET A 76 22.68 12.33 -13.77
CA MET A 76 23.46 12.83 -14.89
C MET A 76 22.57 13.64 -15.84
N LYS A 77 23.16 14.63 -16.50
CA LYS A 77 22.59 15.32 -17.66
C LYS A 77 23.71 15.45 -18.69
N GLY A 78 23.46 15.03 -19.93
CA GLY A 78 24.45 15.04 -21.00
C GLY A 78 23.92 14.35 -22.24
N HIS A 79 24.82 14.09 -23.19
CA HIS A 79 24.52 13.40 -24.45
C HIS A 79 25.02 11.95 -24.39
N VAL A 80 24.18 11.01 -24.83
CA VAL A 80 24.53 9.59 -25.00
C VAL A 80 24.84 9.37 -26.48
N TRP A 81 26.01 8.81 -26.78
CA TRP A 81 26.46 8.49 -28.14
C TRP A 81 26.53 6.96 -28.30
N TRP A 82 26.39 6.45 -29.53
CA TRP A 82 26.40 5.02 -29.85
C TRP A 82 27.57 4.67 -30.78
#